data_AF-A0A3P7M4S4-F1
#
_entry.id   AF-A0A3P7M4S4-F1
#
_cell.length_a   1.000
_cell.length_b   1.000
_cell.length_c   1.000
_cell.angle_alpha   90.00
_cell.angle_beta   90.00
_cell.angle_gamma   90.00
#
_symmetry.space_group_name_H-M   'P 1'
#
loop_
_entity.id
_entity.type
_entity.pdbx_description
1 polymer ?
#
loop_
_entity_poly.entity_id
_entity_poly.type
_entity_poly.pdbx_seq_one_letter_code
_entity_poly.pdbx_strand_id
1 'polypeptide(L)'
;MSKSSRHLLSRLLCVDPEKRINMQELCNHPWVMGEDLGPIDLLLDVKHNLPLNSDIVREISSYTHIPKVEMSRMLRKRSYDYLMATYMIMEQLYLVEGILLRLQRRDQVKSRHQASADWEVADTPSTTPAPRVRPARHNTTCGSGLTYQGNSDKENVFQTPLPLSNSGPQ
;
A
#
# COMPACT_ATOMS: atom_id res chain seq x y z
N MET A 1 5.44 20.59 -48.70
CA MET A 1 4.46 20.22 -47.64
C MET A 1 3.29 19.49 -48.27
N SER A 2 2.78 18.41 -47.65
CA SER A 2 1.65 17.64 -48.18
C SER A 2 0.34 18.42 -48.04
N LYS A 3 -0.70 18.03 -48.79
CA LYS A 3 -2.01 18.70 -48.74
C LYS A 3 -2.65 18.56 -47.35
N SER A 4 -2.55 17.38 -46.76
CA SER A 4 -3.04 17.08 -45.41
C SER A 4 -2.28 17.88 -44.33
N SER A 5 -0.94 18.02 -44.46
CA SER A 5 -0.16 18.80 -43.48
C SER A 5 -0.49 20.29 -43.51
N ARG A 6 -0.65 20.87 -44.71
CA ARG A 6 -1.03 22.29 -44.87
C ARG A 6 -2.46 22.55 -44.39
N HIS A 7 -3.38 21.61 -44.63
CA HIS A 7 -4.74 21.68 -44.11
C HIS A 7 -4.74 21.71 -42.57
N LEU A 8 -4.00 20.79 -41.93
CA LEU A 8 -3.89 20.77 -40.47
C LEU A 8 -3.33 22.08 -39.91
N LEU A 9 -2.22 22.56 -40.46
CA LEU A 9 -1.59 23.81 -40.02
C LEU A 9 -2.54 25.00 -40.11
N SER A 10 -3.35 25.09 -41.17
CA SER A 10 -4.33 26.17 -41.32
C SER A 10 -5.41 26.18 -40.23
N ARG A 11 -5.77 25.00 -39.70
CA ARG A 11 -6.77 24.90 -38.62
C ARG A 11 -6.16 25.03 -37.21
N LEU A 12 -4.87 24.72 -37.04
CA LEU A 12 -4.13 24.94 -35.80
C LEU A 12 -3.76 26.42 -35.62
N LEU A 13 -3.20 27.04 -36.66
CA LEU A 13 -2.73 28.43 -36.68
C LEU A 13 -3.87 29.41 -37.03
N CYS A 14 -5.02 29.23 -36.39
CA CYS A 14 -6.16 30.11 -36.55
C CYS A 14 -6.07 31.29 -35.57
N VAL A 15 -6.29 32.51 -36.08
CA VAL A 15 -6.37 33.75 -35.28
C VAL A 15 -7.57 33.72 -34.34
N ASP A 16 -8.69 33.21 -34.83
CA ASP A 16 -9.93 33.08 -34.07
C ASP A 16 -9.91 31.77 -33.26
N PRO A 17 -9.93 31.82 -31.92
CA PRO A 17 -9.86 30.63 -31.09
C PRO A 17 -11.10 29.73 -31.24
N GLU A 18 -12.27 30.27 -31.56
CA GLU A 18 -13.50 29.48 -31.71
C GLU A 18 -13.49 28.65 -33.00
N LYS A 19 -12.71 29.07 -34.00
CA LYS A 19 -12.55 28.36 -35.29
C LYS A 19 -11.35 27.42 -35.30
N ARG A 20 -10.50 27.47 -34.27
CA ARG A 20 -9.34 26.57 -34.13
C ARG A 20 -9.83 25.14 -34.00
N ILE A 21 -9.14 24.20 -34.64
CA ILE A 21 -9.45 22.78 -34.53
C ILE A 21 -9.49 22.34 -33.05
N ASN A 22 -10.52 21.60 -32.66
CA ASN A 22 -10.63 21.05 -31.30
C ASN A 22 -9.82 19.75 -31.16
N MET A 23 -9.58 19.31 -29.92
CA MET A 23 -8.75 18.12 -29.65
C MET A 23 -9.34 16.83 -30.24
N GLN A 24 -10.67 16.68 -30.24
CA GLN A 24 -11.33 15.50 -30.80
C GLN A 24 -11.15 15.42 -32.32
N GLU A 25 -11.31 16.53 -33.03
CA GLU A 25 -11.06 16.63 -34.48
C GLU A 25 -9.59 16.43 -34.81
N LEU A 26 -8.68 16.96 -33.97
CA LEU A 26 -7.25 16.82 -34.16
C LEU A 26 -6.79 15.36 -34.04
N CYS A 27 -7.24 14.64 -33.02
CA CYS A 27 -6.94 13.22 -32.82
C CYS A 27 -7.53 12.34 -33.92
N ASN A 28 -8.53 12.85 -34.63
CA ASN A 28 -9.11 12.20 -35.80
C ASN A 28 -8.58 12.70 -37.15
N HIS A 29 -7.60 13.60 -37.15
CA HIS A 29 -7.13 14.20 -38.40
C HIS A 29 -6.26 13.20 -39.18
N PRO A 30 -6.46 13.04 -40.50
CA PRO A 30 -5.73 12.05 -41.31
C PRO A 30 -4.21 12.20 -41.28
N TRP A 31 -3.72 13.43 -41.14
CA TRP A 31 -2.29 13.69 -40.95
C TRP A 31 -1.74 13.14 -39.62
N VAL A 32 -2.57 13.09 -38.58
CA VAL A 32 -2.22 12.64 -37.22
C VAL A 32 -2.34 11.11 -37.09
N MET A 33 -3.39 10.52 -37.66
CA MET A 33 -3.57 9.06 -37.67
C MET A 33 -2.60 8.33 -38.62
N GLY A 34 -2.13 8.97 -39.69
CA GLY A 34 -1.39 8.24 -40.74
C GLY A 34 -2.27 7.17 -41.41
N GLU A 35 -1.67 6.31 -42.25
CA GLU A 35 -2.42 5.25 -42.96
C GLU A 35 -2.64 4.00 -42.10
N ASP A 36 -1.85 3.81 -41.03
CA ASP A 36 -1.81 2.56 -40.25
C ASP A 36 -2.13 2.73 -38.75
N LEU A 37 -2.31 3.96 -38.24
CA LEU A 37 -2.61 4.18 -36.82
C LEU A 37 -4.08 4.58 -36.64
N GLY A 38 -4.75 3.94 -35.68
CA GLY A 38 -6.11 4.31 -35.30
C GLY A 38 -6.19 5.69 -34.60
N PRO A 39 -7.40 6.17 -34.29
CA PRO A 39 -7.60 7.42 -33.56
C PRO A 39 -6.81 7.46 -32.25
N ILE A 40 -6.21 8.62 -31.94
CA ILE A 40 -5.54 8.81 -30.66
C ILE A 40 -6.60 8.88 -29.56
N ASP A 41 -6.58 7.93 -28.63
CA ASP A 41 -7.41 7.98 -27.43
C ASP A 41 -6.78 8.93 -26.39
N LEU A 42 -7.34 10.13 -26.28
CA LEU A 42 -6.95 11.10 -25.26
C LEU A 42 -7.52 10.78 -23.87
N LEU A 43 -8.47 9.84 -23.77
CA LEU A 43 -9.21 9.54 -22.54
C LEU A 43 -8.48 8.55 -21.62
N LEU A 44 -7.16 8.44 -21.73
CA LEU A 44 -6.30 7.57 -20.89
C LEU A 44 -6.38 7.86 -19.38
N ASP A 45 -7.15 8.88 -18.96
CA ASP A 45 -7.37 9.28 -17.58
C ASP A 45 -8.31 8.36 -16.77
N VAL A 46 -8.80 7.25 -17.36
CA VAL A 46 -9.60 6.24 -16.62
C VAL A 46 -8.78 5.48 -15.56
N LYS A 47 -7.47 5.75 -15.43
CA LYS A 47 -6.57 5.14 -14.44
C LYS A 47 -7.00 5.34 -12.98
N HIS A 48 -7.94 6.23 -12.68
CA HIS A 48 -8.47 6.40 -11.32
C HIS A 48 -9.30 5.21 -10.83
N ASN A 49 -9.90 4.43 -11.74
CA ASN A 49 -10.72 3.26 -11.40
C ASN A 49 -9.97 1.92 -11.53
N LEU A 50 -8.70 1.94 -11.91
CA LEU A 50 -7.90 0.72 -11.96
C LEU A 50 -7.65 0.17 -10.55
N PRO A 51 -7.73 -1.15 -10.36
CA PRO A 51 -7.37 -1.77 -9.10
C PRO A 51 -5.90 -1.50 -8.78
N LEU A 52 -5.63 -1.21 -7.50
CA LEU A 52 -4.26 -1.02 -7.03
C LEU A 52 -3.49 -2.34 -7.10
N ASN A 53 -2.23 -2.28 -7.51
CA ASN A 53 -1.33 -3.43 -7.49
C ASN A 53 -1.09 -3.89 -6.05
N SER A 54 -1.55 -5.09 -5.72
CA SER A 54 -1.53 -5.61 -4.36
C SER A 54 -0.14 -5.83 -3.78
N ASP A 55 0.87 -6.06 -4.62
CA ASP A 55 2.24 -6.30 -4.20
C ASP A 55 2.94 -5.01 -3.82
N ILE A 56 2.74 -3.96 -4.60
CA ILE A 56 3.23 -2.62 -4.30
C ILE A 56 2.58 -2.10 -3.01
N VAL A 57 1.25 -2.25 -2.88
CA VAL A 57 0.54 -1.88 -1.65
C VAL A 57 1.07 -2.63 -0.44
N ARG A 58 1.36 -3.93 -0.58
CA ARG A 58 1.93 -4.77 0.50
C ARG A 58 3.33 -4.28 0.90
N GLU A 59 4.17 -3.93 -0.07
CA GLU A 59 5.52 -3.43 0.19
C GLU A 59 5.49 -2.07 0.93
N ILE A 60 4.68 -1.11 0.45
CA ILE A 60 4.52 0.20 1.10
C ILE A 60 3.92 0.06 2.51
N SER A 61 2.92 -0.81 2.67
CA SER A 61 2.34 -1.15 3.97
C SER A 61 3.39 -1.69 4.96
N SER A 62 4.24 -2.60 4.49
CA SER A 62 5.32 -3.17 5.31
C SER A 62 6.36 -2.11 5.71
N TYR A 63 6.73 -1.24 4.77
CA TYR A 63 7.69 -0.16 5.01
C TYR A 63 7.20 0.89 6.01
N THR A 64 5.93 1.29 5.90
CA THR A 64 5.32 2.36 6.71
C THR A 64 4.69 1.89 8.01
N HIS A 65 4.53 0.58 8.20
CA HIS A 65 3.74 -0.03 9.27
C HIS A 65 2.25 0.37 9.29
N ILE A 66 1.73 0.89 8.18
CA ILE A 66 0.29 1.13 8.02
C ILE A 66 -0.34 -0.17 7.52
N PRO A 67 -1.42 -0.69 8.12
CA PRO A 67 -2.07 -1.92 7.68
C PRO A 67 -2.47 -1.89 6.20
N LYS A 68 -2.37 -3.02 5.49
CA LYS A 68 -2.62 -3.11 4.04
C LYS A 68 -4.00 -2.56 3.62
N VAL A 69 -5.03 -2.86 4.40
CA VAL A 69 -6.41 -2.41 4.14
C VAL A 69 -6.48 -0.89 4.17
N GLU A 70 -5.83 -0.29 5.17
CA GLU A 70 -5.78 1.15 5.37
C GLU A 70 -4.92 1.84 4.30
N MET A 71 -3.76 1.28 3.98
CA MET A 71 -2.91 1.75 2.89
C MET A 71 -3.67 1.76 1.55
N SER A 72 -4.43 0.70 1.27
CA SER A 72 -5.27 0.63 0.07
C SER A 72 -6.33 1.73 0.05
N ARG A 73 -6.94 2.02 1.21
CA ARG A 73 -7.93 3.10 1.36
C ARG A 73 -7.30 4.47 1.10
N MET A 74 -6.12 4.72 1.63
CA MET A 74 -5.37 5.97 1.44
C MET A 74 -4.99 6.17 -0.03
N LEU A 75 -4.41 5.15 -0.68
CA LEU A 75 -4.00 5.23 -2.08
C LEU A 75 -5.19 5.36 -3.05
N ARG A 76 -6.35 4.78 -2.73
CA ARG A 76 -7.59 4.98 -3.52
C ARG A 76 -8.09 6.42 -3.49
N LYS A 77 -7.78 7.20 -2.45
CA LYS A 77 -8.13 8.62 -2.38
C LYS A 77 -7.36 9.46 -3.41
N ARG A 78 -6.21 8.98 -3.89
CA ARG A 78 -5.34 9.68 -4.85
C ARG A 78 -4.97 11.09 -4.38
N SER A 79 -4.55 11.24 -3.11
CA SER A 79 -4.15 12.53 -2.53
C SER A 79 -2.85 13.13 -3.09
N TYR A 80 -2.18 12.45 -4.03
CA TYR A 80 -0.89 12.84 -4.62
C TYR A 80 0.17 13.27 -3.58
N ASP A 81 0.11 12.63 -2.41
CA ASP A 81 1.09 12.77 -1.34
C ASP A 81 2.31 11.84 -1.57
N TYR A 82 3.23 11.79 -0.61
CA TYR A 82 4.42 10.95 -0.71
C TYR A 82 4.09 9.45 -0.84
N LEU A 83 2.97 8.98 -0.29
CA LEU A 83 2.54 7.59 -0.43
C LEU A 83 2.08 7.30 -1.84
N MET A 84 1.24 8.16 -2.40
CA MET A 84 0.79 8.05 -3.78
C MET A 84 1.96 8.20 -4.77
N ALA A 85 2.87 9.15 -4.53
CA ALA A 85 4.07 9.32 -5.35
C ALA A 85 4.94 8.05 -5.33
N THR A 86 5.15 7.46 -4.15
CA THR A 86 5.89 6.19 -3.99
C THR A 86 5.21 5.07 -4.77
N TYR A 87 3.88 4.95 -4.64
CA TYR A 87 3.09 3.97 -5.40
C TYR A 87 3.25 4.15 -6.92
N MET A 88 3.11 5.37 -7.43
CA MET A 88 3.23 5.66 -8.87
C MET A 88 4.62 5.34 -9.41
N ILE A 89 5.67 5.68 -8.67
CA ILE A 89 7.06 5.38 -9.07
C ILE A 89 7.28 3.87 -9.10
N MET A 90 6.87 3.15 -8.04
CA MET A 90 7.00 1.70 -7.99
C MET A 90 6.16 0.99 -9.06
N GLU A 91 4.95 1.49 -9.34
CA GLU A 91 4.06 0.94 -10.37
C GLU A 91 4.62 1.14 -11.76
N GLN A 92 5.18 2.32 -12.04
CA GLN A 92 5.83 2.60 -13.31
C GLN A 92 7.04 1.68 -13.54
N LEU A 93 7.91 1.51 -12.53
CA LEU A 93 9.07 0.63 -12.63
C LEU A 93 8.66 -0.84 -12.77
N TYR A 94 7.62 -1.26 -12.05
CA TYR A 94 7.08 -2.60 -12.18
C TYR A 94 6.50 -2.87 -13.57
N LEU A 95 5.76 -1.91 -14.15
CA LEU A 95 5.15 -2.06 -15.47
C LEU A 95 6.17 -2.02 -16.61
N VAL A 96 7.19 -1.16 -16.52
CA VAL A 96 8.17 -0.98 -17.60
C VAL A 96 9.30 -2.01 -17.52
N GLU A 97 9.83 -2.25 -16.32
CA GLU A 97 11.04 -3.05 -16.12
C GLU A 97 10.73 -4.44 -15.55
N GLY A 98 9.52 -4.69 -15.06
CA GLY A 98 9.17 -5.93 -14.35
C GLY A 98 9.79 -6.02 -12.96
N ILE A 99 10.35 -4.92 -12.43
CA ILE A 99 11.09 -4.90 -11.17
C ILE A 99 10.19 -4.43 -10.03
N LEU A 100 9.98 -5.29 -9.04
CA LEU A 100 9.35 -4.89 -7.78
C LEU A 100 10.41 -4.32 -6.83
N LEU A 101 10.40 -2.99 -6.66
CA LEU A 101 11.27 -2.32 -5.70
C LEU A 101 11.01 -2.81 -4.27
N ARG A 102 12.10 -3.00 -3.51
CA ARG A 102 12.06 -3.30 -2.08
C ARG A 102 12.41 -2.05 -1.28
N LEU A 103 11.53 -1.64 -0.40
CA LEU A 103 11.72 -0.45 0.42
C LEU A 103 12.54 -0.81 1.66
N GLN A 104 13.75 -0.28 1.76
CA GLN A 104 14.65 -0.54 2.88
C GLN A 104 14.60 0.57 3.93
N ARG A 105 14.61 0.16 5.18
CA ARG A 105 14.60 1.05 6.32
C ARG A 105 16.03 1.18 6.89
N ARG A 106 16.48 2.41 7.13
CA ARG A 106 17.89 2.73 7.47
C ARG A 106 18.37 2.08 8.79
N ASP A 107 17.45 1.79 9.69
CA ASP A 107 17.64 1.09 10.96
C ASP A 107 17.99 -0.40 10.79
N GLN A 108 17.46 -1.07 9.76
CA GLN A 108 17.70 -2.49 9.49
C GLN A 108 19.14 -2.78 8.99
N VAL A 109 19.84 -1.79 8.45
CA VAL A 109 21.19 -1.95 7.88
C VAL A 109 22.25 -2.20 8.97
N LYS A 110 22.04 -1.68 10.19
CA LYS A 110 23.00 -1.79 11.30
C LYS A 110 22.97 -3.16 11.99
N SER A 111 21.86 -3.89 11.92
CA SER A 111 21.74 -5.21 12.57
C SER A 111 22.59 -6.30 11.90
N ARG A 112 22.98 -6.11 10.63
CA ARG A 112 23.76 -7.11 9.88
C ARG A 112 25.26 -7.11 10.20
N HIS A 113 25.78 -6.02 10.77
CA HIS A 113 27.21 -5.89 11.06
C HIS A 113 27.61 -6.38 12.46
N GLN A 114 26.67 -6.71 13.35
CA GLN A 114 26.98 -7.15 14.72
C GLN A 114 26.97 -8.68 14.88
N ALA A 115 26.48 -9.45 13.90
CA ALA A 115 26.35 -10.91 14.01
C ALA A 115 27.59 -11.70 13.52
N SER A 116 28.72 -11.02 13.26
CA SER A 116 29.93 -11.64 12.70
C SER A 116 31.16 -11.25 13.51
N ALA A 117 31.14 -11.54 14.82
CA ALA A 117 32.31 -11.43 15.68
C ALA A 117 32.28 -12.53 16.75
N ASP A 118 32.24 -13.78 16.33
CA ASP A 118 32.63 -14.93 17.16
C ASP A 118 33.50 -15.84 16.30
N TRP A 119 34.82 -15.63 16.37
CA TRP A 119 35.81 -16.61 15.93
C TRP A 119 36.35 -17.28 17.21
N GLU A 120 35.80 -18.44 17.54
CA GLU A 120 36.35 -19.30 18.59
C GLU A 120 37.74 -19.78 18.17
N VAL A 121 38.76 -19.49 18.99
CA VAL A 121 40.05 -20.19 18.93
C VAL A 121 39.91 -21.48 19.71
N ALA A 122 39.94 -22.59 18.99
CA ALA A 122 40.11 -23.91 19.56
C ALA A 122 41.60 -24.15 19.88
N ASP A 123 41.89 -24.58 21.11
CA ASP A 123 43.04 -25.41 21.42
C ASP A 123 42.56 -26.60 22.30
N THR A 124 42.86 -27.81 21.83
CA THR A 124 42.65 -29.12 22.52
C THR A 124 44.00 -29.61 23.08
N PRO A 125 44.16 -30.70 23.90
CA PRO A 125 43.24 -31.82 24.15
C PRO A 125 43.21 -32.48 25.56
N SER A 126 42.26 -33.43 25.70
CA SER A 126 42.25 -34.65 26.55
C SER A 126 41.97 -34.59 28.06
N THR A 127 40.84 -35.18 28.50
CA THR A 127 40.73 -36.28 29.50
C THR A 127 39.26 -36.66 29.74
N THR A 128 38.96 -37.96 29.70
CA THR A 128 37.67 -38.66 29.93
C THR A 128 37.74 -39.39 31.30
N PRO A 129 36.69 -39.93 31.96
CA PRO A 129 35.24 -39.62 32.06
C PRO A 129 34.74 -39.43 33.52
N ALA A 130 33.51 -38.92 33.73
CA ALA A 130 32.59 -39.44 34.77
C ALA A 130 31.15 -38.89 34.60
N PRO A 131 30.10 -39.70 34.84
CA PRO A 131 28.70 -39.30 34.66
C PRO A 131 28.10 -38.71 35.95
N ARG A 132 27.31 -37.64 35.86
CA ARG A 132 26.43 -37.19 36.95
C ARG A 132 24.99 -37.01 36.48
N VAL A 133 24.24 -38.09 36.66
CA VAL A 133 22.87 -38.19 37.18
C VAL A 133 22.06 -36.88 37.21
N ARG A 134 20.98 -36.86 36.42
CA ARG A 134 19.83 -35.97 36.59
C ARG A 134 19.10 -36.30 37.90
N PRO A 135 18.73 -35.33 38.74
CA PRO A 135 17.63 -35.52 39.67
C PRO A 135 16.32 -35.07 39.00
N ALA A 136 15.35 -35.98 38.97
CA ALA A 136 13.96 -35.67 38.74
C ALA A 136 13.26 -35.36 40.08
N ARG A 137 12.40 -34.33 40.04
CA ARG A 137 11.20 -34.07 40.88
C ARG A 137 11.33 -34.03 42.41
N HIS A 138 10.77 -32.96 42.99
CA HIS A 138 9.67 -33.09 43.95
C HIS A 138 8.84 -31.79 44.01
N ASN A 139 7.54 -32.00 44.21
CA ASN A 139 6.52 -30.99 44.45
C ASN A 139 6.42 -30.73 45.95
N THR A 140 6.30 -29.46 46.35
CA THR A 140 5.72 -29.00 47.63
C THR A 140 5.44 -27.50 47.44
N THR A 141 4.20 -27.00 47.31
CA THR A 141 3.11 -26.85 48.29
C THR A 141 3.52 -26.25 49.63
N CYS A 142 3.37 -24.93 49.74
CA CYS A 142 2.89 -24.14 50.89
C CYS A 142 2.72 -22.69 50.40
N GLY A 143 1.68 -21.90 50.65
CA GLY A 143 0.58 -21.98 51.60
C GLY A 143 0.57 -20.70 52.45
N SER A 144 -0.53 -19.93 52.38
CA SER A 144 -0.89 -18.70 53.12
C SER A 144 -0.59 -17.39 52.35
N GLY A 145 -1.54 -16.50 52.02
CA GLY A 145 -2.90 -16.30 52.50
C GLY A 145 -2.98 -14.97 53.26
N LEU A 146 -3.78 -14.01 52.75
CA LEU A 146 -4.59 -12.99 53.46
C LEU A 146 -5.23 -12.07 52.38
N THR A 147 -6.53 -12.26 52.09
CA THR A 147 -7.69 -11.34 52.37
C THR A 147 -7.75 -10.12 51.44
N TYR A 148 -8.86 -9.70 50.79
CA TYR A 148 -10.30 -9.64 51.10
C TYR A 148 -11.07 -9.84 49.76
N GLN A 149 -12.16 -10.61 49.64
CA GLN A 149 -13.57 -10.26 49.91
C GLN A 149 -13.98 -8.95 49.20
N GLY A 150 -14.93 -8.85 48.28
CA GLY A 150 -16.02 -9.70 47.81
C GLY A 150 -17.14 -8.75 47.39
N ASN A 151 -17.66 -8.87 46.16
CA ASN A 151 -19.10 -8.99 45.90
C ASN A 151 -19.42 -8.92 44.39
N SER A 152 -20.22 -9.91 44.03
CA SER A 152 -21.02 -10.03 42.81
C SER A 152 -22.16 -9.01 42.79
N ASP A 153 -22.61 -8.65 41.59
CA ASP A 153 -23.99 -8.76 41.09
C ASP A 153 -24.10 -7.84 39.87
N LYS A 154 -24.23 -8.36 38.64
CA LYS A 154 -25.50 -8.83 38.05
C LYS A 154 -26.57 -7.75 38.22
N GLU A 155 -26.83 -6.97 37.19
CA GLU A 155 -28.20 -6.83 36.69
C GLU A 155 -28.24 -6.20 35.30
N ASN A 156 -29.10 -6.82 34.51
CA ASN A 156 -29.55 -6.42 33.20
C ASN A 156 -30.62 -5.31 33.39
N VAL A 157 -31.32 -4.99 32.30
CA VAL A 157 -32.64 -4.36 32.24
C VAL A 157 -32.71 -2.87 31.82
N PHE A 158 -33.45 -2.72 30.72
CA PHE A 158 -34.30 -1.63 30.24
C PHE A 158 -33.87 -0.83 29.00
N GLN A 159 -34.49 -1.29 27.90
CA GLN A 159 -34.85 -0.59 26.68
C GLN A 159 -35.62 0.74 26.86
N THR A 160 -35.60 1.52 25.75
CA THR A 160 -36.62 2.44 25.17
C THR A 160 -36.77 3.87 25.71
N PRO A 161 -37.38 4.84 24.96
CA PRO A 161 -37.87 4.82 23.56
C PRO A 161 -37.52 6.05 22.66
N LEU A 162 -37.84 5.90 21.37
CA LEU A 162 -38.06 6.99 20.39
C LEU A 162 -39.20 7.93 20.81
N PRO A 163 -39.21 9.20 20.34
CA PRO A 163 -40.45 9.91 20.10
C PRO A 163 -40.82 9.95 18.60
N LEU A 164 -42.03 9.45 18.30
CA LEU A 164 -42.76 9.76 17.08
C LEU A 164 -43.15 11.24 17.08
N SER A 165 -42.90 11.94 15.97
CA SER A 165 -43.67 13.13 15.60
C SER A 165 -44.59 12.75 14.46
N ASN A 166 -45.86 12.59 14.79
CA ASN A 166 -46.96 12.44 13.84
C ASN A 166 -47.77 13.74 13.89
N SER A 167 -47.71 14.53 12.83
CA SER A 167 -48.71 15.57 12.53
C SER A 167 -49.33 15.20 11.19
N GLY A 168 -50.56 14.69 11.26
CA GLY A 168 -51.30 14.13 10.13
C GLY A 168 -51.89 15.18 9.18
N PRO A 169 -52.69 14.71 8.19
CA PRO A 169 -53.24 15.54 7.12
C PRO A 169 -54.62 16.12 7.49
N GLN A 170 -54.91 17.31 6.98
CA GLN A 170 -56.22 17.73 6.48
C GLN A 170 -56.04 18.48 5.17
#